data_AF-A0A2V9SKW9-F1
#
_entry.id   AF-A0A2V9SKW9-F1
#
_cell.length_a   1.000
_cell.length_b   1.000
_cell.length_c   1.000
_cell.angle_alpha   90.00
_cell.angle_beta   90.00
_cell.angle_gamma   90.00
#
_symmetry.space_group_name_H-M   'P 1'
#
loop_
_entity.id
_entity.type
_entity.pdbx_description
1 polymer ?
#
loop_
_entity_poly.entity_id
_entity_poly.type
_entity_poly.pdbx_seq_one_letter_code
_entity_poly.pdbx_strand_id
1 'polypeptide(L)'
;MSNSIISLVTGVFCEPFSAADAIRRLTESGFADHEIDLLGVLSGRPPNLIWFLLDLGLPDEHAEYFNACLSEGAVLVMVQTPPSRTSKKRKIALEVLKQHGGILPPEPASAWRSRPS
;
A
#
# COMPACT_ATOMS: atom_id res chain seq x y z
N MET A 1 -3.32 0.13 -26.60
CA MET A 1 -2.91 0.65 -25.28
C MET A 1 -2.41 -0.54 -24.48
N SER A 2 -1.09 -0.66 -24.31
CA SER A 2 -0.49 -1.73 -23.51
C SER A 2 -0.91 -1.54 -22.05
N ASN A 3 -1.74 -2.45 -21.55
CA ASN A 3 -2.13 -2.51 -20.14
C ASN A 3 -0.87 -2.89 -19.34
N SER A 4 -0.04 -1.90 -19.02
CA SER A 4 1.08 -2.09 -18.12
C SER A 4 0.49 -2.45 -16.76
N ILE A 5 0.55 -3.72 -16.38
CA ILE A 5 0.08 -4.19 -15.08
C ILE A 5 0.89 -3.43 -14.02
N ILE A 6 0.29 -2.43 -13.37
CA ILE A 6 0.91 -1.70 -12.28
C ILE A 6 0.89 -2.62 -11.05
N SER A 7 2.03 -2.76 -10.35
CA SER A 7 2.08 -3.44 -9.07
C SER A 7 2.02 -2.41 -7.95
N LEU A 8 1.12 -2.62 -7.00
CA LEU A 8 1.06 -1.80 -5.79
C LEU A 8 1.96 -2.36 -4.69
N VAL A 9 2.64 -1.46 -3.98
CA VAL A 9 3.27 -1.72 -2.69
C VAL A 9 2.54 -0.86 -1.67
N THR A 10 1.95 -1.50 -0.66
CA THR A 10 1.10 -0.82 0.31
C THR A 10 1.67 -0.89 1.72
N GLY A 11 1.42 0.14 2.51
CA GLY A 11 1.74 0.18 3.94
C GLY A 11 0.67 0.93 4.72
N VAL A 12 0.26 0.37 5.85
CA VAL A 12 -0.67 0.99 6.79
C VAL A 12 0.10 1.66 7.92
N PHE A 13 -0.29 2.88 8.26
CA PHE A 13 0.32 3.68 9.32
C PHE A 13 -0.76 4.03 10.35
N CYS A 14 -0.43 3.88 11.64
CA CYS A 14 -1.34 4.24 12.72
C CYS A 14 -1.53 5.75 12.87
N GLU A 15 -0.58 6.55 12.38
CA GLU A 15 -0.62 8.01 12.46
C GLU A 15 -0.24 8.69 11.12
N PRO A 16 -0.83 9.86 10.81
CA PRO A 16 -0.53 10.58 9.58
C PRO A 16 0.92 11.07 9.45
N PHE A 17 1.59 11.37 10.57
CA PHE A 17 2.96 11.92 10.54
C PHE A 17 3.98 10.91 10.04
N SER A 18 3.88 9.66 10.51
CA SER A 18 4.71 8.56 10.01
C SER A 18 4.47 8.29 8.51
N ALA A 19 3.22 8.35 8.05
CA ALA A 19 2.89 8.26 6.63
C ALA A 19 3.51 9.41 5.81
N ALA A 20 3.42 10.65 6.31
CA ALA A 20 3.99 11.82 5.66
C ALA A 20 5.52 11.74 5.55
N ASP A 21 6.21 11.25 6.58
CA ASP A 21 7.67 11.05 6.53
C ASP A 21 8.07 9.97 5.52
N ALA A 22 7.30 8.88 5.46
CA ALA A 22 7.48 7.85 4.43
C ALA A 22 7.30 8.40 3.01
N ILE A 23 6.26 9.21 2.77
CA ILE A 23 6.00 9.86 1.47
C ILE A 23 7.16 10.77 1.09
N ARG A 24 7.60 11.64 2.01
CA ARG A 24 8.78 12.50 1.80
C ARG A 24 9.99 11.67 1.38
N ARG A 25 10.23 10.55 2.06
CA ARG A 25 11.37 9.67 1.76
C ARG A 25 11.24 8.95 0.42
N LEU A 26 10.03 8.57 0.01
CA LEU A 26 9.75 8.05 -1.32
C LEU A 26 10.06 9.11 -2.39
N THR A 27 9.58 10.35 -2.22
CA THR A 27 9.87 11.46 -3.15
C THR A 27 11.37 11.72 -3.27
N GLU A 28 12.09 11.78 -2.14
CA GLU A 28 13.57 11.92 -2.13
C GLU A 28 14.30 10.76 -2.83
N SER A 29 13.66 9.58 -2.87
CA SER A 29 14.19 8.39 -3.54
C SER A 29 13.85 8.33 -5.03
N GLY A 30 13.18 9.36 -5.57
CA GLY A 30 12.87 9.50 -7.00
C GLY A 30 11.53 8.91 -7.44
N PHE A 31 10.59 8.71 -6.50
CA PHE A 31 9.20 8.44 -6.84
C PHE A 31 8.50 9.75 -7.21
N ALA A 32 7.75 9.74 -8.30
CA ALA A 32 6.94 10.88 -8.71
C ALA A 32 5.64 10.93 -7.90
N ASP A 33 5.04 12.11 -7.77
CA ASP A 33 3.82 12.31 -6.98
C ASP A 33 2.68 11.41 -7.45
N HIS A 34 2.53 11.19 -8.75
CA HIS A 34 1.50 10.31 -9.31
C HIS A 34 1.74 8.80 -9.05
N GLU A 35 2.91 8.44 -8.53
CA GLU A 35 3.22 7.05 -8.14
C GLU A 35 2.88 6.80 -6.67
N ILE A 36 2.42 7.80 -5.92
CA ILE A 36 2.17 7.70 -4.49
C ILE A 36 0.74 8.17 -4.21
N ASP A 37 -0.10 7.24 -3.78
CA ASP A 37 -1.47 7.52 -3.37
C ASP A 37 -1.58 7.36 -1.84
N LEU A 38 -2.39 8.20 -1.20
CA LEU A 38 -2.68 8.14 0.24
C LEU A 38 -4.19 8.14 0.46
N LEU A 39 -4.63 7.27 1.37
CA LEU A 39 -6.01 7.18 1.81
C LEU A 39 -6.06 7.20 3.34
N GLY A 40 -6.88 8.05 3.91
CA GLY A 40 -7.06 8.15 5.35
C GLY A 40 -8.38 8.85 5.68
N VAL A 41 -8.86 8.63 6.91
CA VAL A 41 -10.12 9.20 7.40
C VAL A 41 -9.81 10.33 8.36
N LEU A 42 -10.08 11.57 7.96
CA LEU A 42 -9.74 12.76 8.75
C LEU A 42 -10.72 13.00 9.91
N SER A 43 -11.98 12.59 9.75
CA SER A 43 -13.00 12.72 10.80
C SER A 43 -14.19 11.79 10.55
N GLY A 44 -14.87 11.40 11.62
CA GLY A 44 -16.06 10.56 11.56
C GLY A 44 -15.76 9.08 11.32
N ARG A 45 -16.80 8.32 10.99
CA ARG A 45 -16.70 6.91 10.63
C ARG A 45 -16.69 6.78 9.11
N PRO A 46 -15.68 6.13 8.50
CA PRO A 46 -15.68 5.95 7.06
C PRO A 46 -16.85 5.06 6.63
N PRO A 47 -17.35 5.24 5.39
CA PRO A 47 -18.20 4.23 4.76
C PRO A 47 -17.40 2.94 4.54
N ASN A 48 -18.08 1.87 4.12
CA ASN A 48 -17.38 0.66 3.67
C ASN A 48 -16.60 0.96 2.38
N LEU A 49 -15.28 0.82 2.43
CA LEU A 49 -14.35 1.15 1.34
C LEU A 49 -13.87 -0.08 0.55
N ILE A 50 -14.37 -1.29 0.83
CA ILE A 50 -13.91 -2.52 0.19
C ILE A 50 -13.97 -2.42 -1.34
N TRP A 51 -15.12 -2.06 -1.91
CA TRP A 51 -15.27 -1.94 -3.37
C TRP A 51 -14.32 -0.91 -3.98
N PHE A 52 -14.10 0.22 -3.29
CA PHE A 52 -13.14 1.22 -3.72
C PHE A 52 -11.71 0.67 -3.75
N LEU A 53 -11.31 -0.09 -2.73
CA LEU A 53 -9.98 -0.70 -2.67
C LEU A 53 -9.78 -1.77 -3.76
N LEU A 54 -10.84 -2.53 -4.08
CA LEU A 54 -10.83 -3.48 -5.20
C LEU A 54 -10.70 -2.78 -6.55
N ASP A 55 -11.41 -1.65 -6.75
CA ASP A 55 -11.31 -0.84 -7.97
C ASP A 55 -9.91 -0.22 -8.15
N LEU A 56 -9.18 0.00 -7.05
CA LEU A 56 -7.76 0.39 -7.07
C LEU A 56 -6.82 -0.77 -7.43
N GLY A 57 -7.32 -2.00 -7.54
CA GLY A 57 -6.55 -3.18 -7.90
C GLY A 57 -5.92 -3.93 -6.72
N LEU A 58 -6.43 -3.71 -5.50
CA LEU A 58 -6.00 -4.46 -4.32
C LEU A 58 -6.68 -5.84 -4.28
N PRO A 59 -5.98 -6.90 -3.83
CA PRO A 59 -6.61 -8.21 -3.62
C PRO A 59 -7.72 -8.16 -2.56
N ASP A 60 -8.71 -9.05 -2.67
CA ASP A 60 -9.84 -9.16 -1.72
C ASP A 60 -9.40 -9.20 -0.25
N GLU A 61 -8.44 -10.07 0.07
CA GLU A 61 -7.88 -10.23 1.43
C GLU A 61 -7.25 -8.93 1.95
N HIS A 62 -6.66 -8.11 1.07
CA HIS A 62 -6.06 -6.83 1.42
C HIS A 62 -7.12 -5.74 1.56
N ALA A 63 -8.16 -5.75 0.73
CA ALA A 63 -9.26 -4.79 0.80
C ALA A 63 -10.01 -4.89 2.13
N GLU A 64 -10.30 -6.10 2.61
CA GLU A 64 -10.93 -6.32 3.93
C GLU A 64 -10.03 -5.82 5.06
N TYR A 65 -8.75 -6.20 5.04
CA TYR A 65 -7.76 -5.77 6.03
C TYR A 65 -7.65 -4.25 6.11
N PHE A 66 -7.47 -3.58 4.97
CA PHE A 66 -7.33 -2.12 4.93
C PHE A 66 -8.63 -1.40 5.31
N ASN A 67 -9.79 -1.90 4.92
CA ASN A 67 -11.06 -1.33 5.34
C ASN A 67 -11.22 -1.35 6.87
N ALA A 68 -10.78 -2.43 7.53
CA ALA A 68 -10.76 -2.51 8.99
C ALA A 68 -9.78 -1.48 9.59
N CYS A 69 -8.53 -1.41 9.08
CA CYS A 69 -7.54 -0.44 9.57
C CYS A 69 -8.00 1.02 9.39
N LEU A 70 -8.56 1.37 8.23
CA LEU A 70 -9.08 2.72 7.96
C LEU A 70 -10.26 3.07 8.87
N SER A 71 -11.09 2.09 9.24
CA SER A 71 -12.19 2.27 10.19
C SER A 71 -11.71 2.61 11.61
N GLU A 72 -10.48 2.24 11.94
CA GLU A 72 -9.81 2.57 13.21
C GLU A 72 -8.98 3.87 13.13
N GLY A 73 -9.03 4.58 12.00
CA GLY A 73 -8.33 5.85 11.81
C GLY A 73 -6.90 5.72 11.26
N ALA A 74 -6.51 4.54 10.79
CA ALA A 74 -5.22 4.36 10.14
C ALA A 74 -5.15 5.11 8.79
N VAL A 75 -3.94 5.23 8.28
CA VAL A 75 -3.62 5.81 6.97
C VAL A 75 -3.00 4.74 6.09
N LEU A 76 -3.54 4.54 4.89
CA LEU A 76 -3.00 3.66 3.87
C LEU A 76 -2.17 4.48 2.87
N VAL A 77 -0.91 4.11 2.69
CA VAL A 77 -0.06 4.59 1.60
C VAL A 77 0.08 3.49 0.56
N MET A 78 -0.12 3.84 -0.70
CA MET A 78 -0.01 2.95 -1.85
C MET A 78 1.04 3.52 -2.81
N VAL A 79 1.99 2.68 -3.20
CA VAL A 79 3.07 3.08 -4.09
C VAL A 79 2.99 2.24 -5.36
N GLN A 80 2.77 2.92 -6.49
CA GLN A 80 2.76 2.33 -7.81
C GLN A 80 4.20 1.96 -8.20
N THR A 81 4.38 0.72 -8.64
CA THR A 81 5.68 0.19 -9.05
C THR A 81 5.55 -0.64 -10.32
N PRO A 82 6.63 -0.78 -11.11
CA PRO A 82 6.63 -1.70 -12.24
C PRO A 82 6.30 -3.14 -11.78
N PRO A 83 5.65 -3.98 -12.62
CA PRO A 83 5.18 -5.32 -12.25
C PRO A 83 6.30 -6.32 -11.89
N SER A 84 7.56 -5.95 -12.10
CA SER A 84 8.69 -6.81 -11.78
C SER A 84 8.93 -6.91 -10.28
N ARG A 85 8.83 -8.13 -9.73
CA ARG A 85 9.18 -8.43 -8.33
C ARG A 85 10.62 -8.07 -7.98
N THR A 86 11.53 -8.08 -8.96
CA THR A 86 12.95 -7.73 -8.76
C THR A 86 13.25 -6.26 -8.99
N SER A 87 12.24 -5.43 -9.30
CA SER A 87 12.38 -4.00 -9.51
C SER A 87 13.05 -3.32 -8.32
N LYS A 88 14.09 -2.53 -8.61
CA LYS A 88 14.78 -1.69 -7.62
C LYS A 88 13.80 -0.74 -6.93
N LYS A 89 12.88 -0.12 -7.70
CA LYS A 89 11.82 0.75 -7.15
C LYS A 89 10.96 -0.01 -6.14
N ARG A 90 10.51 -1.22 -6.46
CA ARG A 90 9.69 -2.02 -5.54
C ARG A 90 10.40 -2.32 -4.22
N LYS A 91 11.69 -2.63 -4.28
CA LYS A 91 12.52 -2.86 -3.07
C LYS A 91 12.65 -1.59 -2.22
N ILE A 92 12.92 -0.45 -2.86
CA ILE A 92 13.01 0.84 -2.16
C ILE A 92 11.67 1.17 -1.50
N ALA A 93 10.54 1.03 -2.22
CA ALA A 93 9.22 1.29 -1.66
C ALA A 93 8.93 0.45 -0.42
N LEU A 94 9.16 -0.87 -0.50
CA LEU A 94 8.99 -1.76 0.65
C LEU A 94 9.86 -1.34 1.85
N GLU A 95 11.13 -1.01 1.59
CA GLU A 95 12.08 -0.66 2.64
C GLU A 95 11.66 0.65 3.32
N VAL A 96 11.34 1.67 2.53
CA VAL A 96 10.90 2.98 3.06
C VAL A 96 9.61 2.82 3.87
N LEU A 97 8.60 2.13 3.35
CA LEU A 97 7.36 1.95 4.10
C LEU A 97 7.62 1.24 5.43
N LYS A 98 8.41 0.16 5.46
CA LYS A 98 8.74 -0.55 6.71
C LYS A 98 9.54 0.29 7.70
N GLN A 99 10.60 0.94 7.24
CA GLN A 99 11.51 1.70 8.10
C GLN A 99 10.83 2.88 8.79
N HIS A 100 9.80 3.44 8.16
CA HIS A 100 9.06 4.59 8.66
C HIS A 100 7.73 4.20 9.35
N GLY A 101 7.59 2.94 9.79
CA GLY A 101 6.47 2.49 10.62
C GLY A 101 5.26 1.93 9.87
N GLY A 102 5.38 1.77 8.55
CA GLY A 102 4.36 1.16 7.71
C GLY A 102 4.26 -0.35 7.94
N ILE A 103 3.08 -0.80 8.34
CA ILE A 103 2.73 -2.21 8.48
C ILE A 103 2.32 -2.72 7.10
N LEU A 104 3.04 -3.72 6.61
CA LEU A 104 2.70 -4.36 5.34
C LEU A 104 1.47 -5.27 5.53
N PRO A 105 0.62 -5.41 4.50
CA PRO A 105 -0.48 -6.35 4.57
C PRO A 105 0.02 -7.78 4.76
N PRO A 106 -0.80 -8.66 5.37
CA PRO A 106 -0.48 -10.08 5.44
C PRO A 106 -0.26 -10.63 4.03
N GLU A 107 0.69 -11.57 3.89
CA GLU A 107 0.79 -12.29 2.62
C GLU A 107 -0.51 -13.06 2.38
N PRO A 108 -1.07 -12.98 1.15
CA PRO A 108 -2.32 -13.63 0.87
C PRO A 108 -2.21 -15.13 1.12
N ALA A 109 -3.28 -15.78 1.56
CA ALA A 109 -3.29 -17.21 1.86
C ALA A 109 -2.83 -18.07 0.66
N SER A 110 -3.00 -17.56 -0.56
CA SER A 110 -2.51 -18.17 -1.81
C SER A 110 -0.98 -18.25 -1.92
N ALA A 111 -0.23 -17.37 -1.25
CA ALA A 111 1.23 -17.37 -1.25
C ALA A 111 1.81 -18.63 -0.57
N TRP A 112 1.12 -19.16 0.46
CA TRP A 112 1.52 -20.37 1.17
C TRP A 112 1.47 -21.62 0.29
N ARG A 113 0.56 -21.66 -0.70
CA ARG A 113 0.45 -22.77 -1.66
C ARG A 113 1.59 -22.80 -2.70
N SER A 114 2.40 -21.74 -2.78
CA SER A 114 3.47 -21.60 -3.78
C SER A 114 4.88 -21.79 -3.19
N ARG A 115 5.00 -22.08 -1.89
CA ARG A 115 6.29 -22.37 -1.25
C ARG A 115 6.64 -23.85 -1.46
N PRO A 116 7.80 -24.19 -2.07
CA PRO A 116 8.26 -25.57 -2.09
C PRO A 116 8.56 -26.02 -0.66
N SER A 117 8.13 -27.25 -0.35
CA SER A 117 8.30 -27.95 0.92
C SER A 117 9.75 -28.07 1.36
#